data_AF-A0A839H7A1-F1
#
_entry.id   AF-A0A839H7A1-F1
#
_cell.length_a   1.000
_cell.length_b   1.000
_cell.length_c   1.000
_cell.angle_alpha   90.00
_cell.angle_beta   90.00
_cell.angle_gamma   90.00
#
_symmetry.space_group_name_H-M   'P 1'
#
loop_
_entity.id
_entity.type
_entity.pdbx_description
1 polymer ?
#
loop_
_entity_poly.entity_id
_entity_poly.type
_entity_poly.pdbx_seq_one_letter_code
_entity_poly.pdbx_strand_id
1 'polypeptide(L)'
;MNSNEIFNKRIWLNSEKSPSTGSVVCFHGKSNWRHGSSQEPEIVDFIEVADCHCKVRLHRSHFDTTGEFIEKTQLLAKTLNDFAEYLIQIELKNANK
;
A
#
# COMPACT_ATOMS: atom_id res chain seq x y z
N MET A 1 6.45 -6.59 22.00
CA MET A 1 5.92 -5.45 21.23
C MET A 1 4.65 -4.99 21.92
N ASN A 2 4.53 -3.70 22.25
CA ASN A 2 3.33 -3.16 22.88
C ASN A 2 2.15 -3.26 21.91
N SER A 3 1.04 -3.86 22.34
CA SER A 3 -0.15 -4.14 21.52
C SER A 3 -0.97 -2.90 21.13
N ASN A 4 -0.37 -1.70 21.17
CA ASN A 4 -1.01 -0.40 20.94
C ASN A 4 -0.29 0.46 19.88
N GLU A 5 0.78 -0.03 19.24
CA GLU A 5 1.43 0.74 18.18
C GLU A 5 0.59 0.71 16.89
N ILE A 6 0.19 1.90 16.43
CA ILE A 6 -0.56 2.09 15.19
C ILE A 6 0.39 2.73 14.17
N PHE A 7 0.48 2.14 12.98
CA PHE A 7 1.12 2.78 11.84
C PHE A 7 0.04 3.22 10.85
N ASN A 8 0.09 4.48 10.42
CA ASN A 8 -0.87 5.01 9.44
C ASN A 8 -0.21 6.14 8.65
N LYS A 9 0.33 5.78 7.48
CA LYS A 9 0.93 6.74 6.55
C LYS A 9 -0.01 6.93 5.36
N ARG A 10 -0.35 8.19 5.06
CA ARG A 10 -1.25 8.59 3.98
C ARG A 10 -0.59 9.67 3.15
N ILE A 11 -0.51 9.49 1.85
CA ILE A 11 0.17 10.42 0.94
C ILE A 11 -0.66 10.60 -0.34
N TRP A 12 -0.75 11.84 -0.81
CA TRP A 12 -1.19 12.16 -2.17
C TRP A 12 -0.02 11.95 -3.14
N LEU A 13 -0.26 11.20 -4.23
CA LEU A 13 0.74 10.85 -5.24
C LEU A 13 0.86 11.92 -6.33
N ASN A 14 -0.13 12.79 -6.47
CA ASN A 14 -0.11 13.91 -7.39
C ASN A 14 0.18 15.23 -6.67
N SER A 15 0.61 16.23 -7.44
CA SER A 15 0.69 17.62 -6.95
C SER A 15 -0.69 18.13 -6.54
N GLU A 16 -0.74 19.00 -5.53
CA GLU A 16 -1.98 19.67 -5.08
C GLU A 16 -2.67 20.51 -6.18
N LYS A 17 -1.93 20.88 -7.22
CA LYS A 17 -2.46 21.61 -8.38
C LYS A 17 -2.97 20.69 -9.49
N SER A 18 -2.79 19.38 -9.35
CA SER A 18 -3.24 18.41 -10.34
C SER A 18 -4.75 18.18 -10.22
N PRO A 19 -5.48 18.00 -11.34
CA PRO A 19 -6.86 17.51 -11.30
C PRO A 19 -6.93 16.01 -10.97
N SER A 20 -5.82 15.27 -11.02
CA SER A 20 -5.74 13.86 -10.64
C SER A 20 -5.70 13.69 -9.12
N THR A 21 -6.25 12.59 -8.61
CA THR A 21 -6.45 12.35 -7.17
C THR A 21 -5.88 11.01 -6.71
N GLY A 22 -4.67 10.70 -7.17
CA GLY A 22 -3.89 9.54 -6.78
C GLY A 22 -3.44 9.62 -5.32
N SER A 23 -3.59 8.53 -4.56
CA SER A 23 -3.17 8.43 -3.17
C SER A 23 -2.74 7.02 -2.78
N VAL A 24 -1.95 6.94 -1.70
CA VAL A 24 -1.56 5.69 -1.05
C VAL A 24 -1.77 5.77 0.46
N VAL A 25 -2.27 4.68 1.04
CA VAL A 25 -2.41 4.49 2.49
C VAL A 25 -1.73 3.18 2.88
N CYS A 26 -0.81 3.26 3.83
CA CYS A 26 -0.20 2.09 4.49
C CYS A 26 -0.62 2.08 5.96
N PHE A 27 -1.26 1.01 6.41
CA PHE A 27 -1.87 0.92 7.73
C PHE A 27 -1.50 -0.38 8.45
N HIS A 28 -1.23 -0.26 9.75
CA HIS A 28 -1.17 -1.35 10.75
C HIS A 28 -1.94 -0.88 11.99
N GLY A 29 -2.89 -1.67 12.47
CA GLY A 29 -3.55 -1.39 13.73
C GLY A 29 -4.77 -2.26 14.01
N LYS A 30 -5.39 -2.05 15.17
CA LYS A 30 -6.63 -2.71 15.55
C LYS A 30 -7.79 -2.19 14.70
N SER A 31 -8.60 -3.09 14.16
CA SER A 31 -9.88 -2.76 13.56
C SER A 31 -11.00 -2.84 14.59
N ASN A 32 -12.18 -2.30 14.26
CA ASN A 32 -13.38 -2.50 15.09
C ASN A 32 -14.00 -3.90 14.88
N TRP A 33 -13.44 -4.71 13.97
CA TRP A 33 -13.90 -6.07 13.70
C TRP A 33 -13.29 -7.05 14.68
N ARG A 34 -14.06 -8.11 14.97
CA ARG A 34 -13.68 -9.21 15.84
C ARG A 34 -13.84 -10.50 15.06
N HIS A 35 -12.78 -11.30 15.01
CA HIS A 35 -12.82 -12.56 14.28
C HIS A 35 -13.56 -13.63 15.11
N GLY A 36 -14.71 -14.10 14.60
CA GLY A 36 -15.53 -15.12 15.27
C GLY A 36 -16.01 -14.70 16.66
N SER A 37 -15.78 -15.55 17.67
CA SER A 37 -16.14 -15.29 19.07
C SER A 37 -15.06 -14.55 19.87
N SER A 38 -14.02 -14.02 19.21
CA SER A 38 -12.92 -13.34 19.89
C SER A 38 -13.40 -12.06 20.59
N GLN A 39 -13.02 -11.90 21.86
CA GLN A 39 -13.14 -10.63 22.58
C GLN A 39 -11.98 -9.68 22.33
N GLU A 40 -11.05 -10.02 21.44
CA GLU A 40 -9.98 -9.11 21.00
C GLU A 40 -10.25 -8.57 19.60
N PRO A 41 -10.02 -7.26 19.37
CA PRO A 41 -10.07 -6.66 18.04
C PRO A 41 -9.05 -7.30 17.09
N GLU A 42 -9.43 -7.46 15.82
CA GLU A 42 -8.53 -7.98 14.78
C GLU A 42 -7.45 -6.96 14.43
N ILE A 43 -6.20 -7.41 14.32
CA ILE A 43 -5.09 -6.60 13.79
C ILE A 43 -5.12 -6.65 12.27
N VAL A 44 -5.21 -5.47 11.65
CA VAL A 44 -5.31 -5.33 10.21
C VAL A 44 -4.08 -4.62 9.68
N ASP A 45 -3.50 -5.23 8.65
CA ASP A 45 -2.39 -4.71 7.86
C ASP A 45 -2.83 -4.54 6.42
N PHE A 46 -2.71 -3.33 5.85
CA PHE A 46 -3.01 -3.13 4.45
C PHE A 46 -2.24 -1.99 3.80
N ILE A 47 -2.12 -2.09 2.48
CA ILE A 47 -1.74 -1.03 1.55
C ILE A 47 -2.94 -0.81 0.62
N GLU A 48 -3.40 0.43 0.52
CA GLU A 48 -4.42 0.84 -0.45
C GLU A 48 -3.82 1.89 -1.37
N VAL A 49 -3.97 1.65 -2.67
CA VAL A 49 -3.65 2.64 -3.71
C VAL A 49 -4.95 3.01 -4.38
N ALA A 50 -5.23 4.31 -4.47
CA ALA A 50 -6.40 4.84 -5.12
C ALA A 50 -6.01 5.88 -6.15
N ASP A 51 -6.76 5.98 -7.25
CA ASP A 51 -6.64 7.04 -8.23
C ASP A 51 -8.03 7.34 -8.82
N CYS A 52 -8.49 8.58 -8.64
CA CYS A 52 -9.79 9.06 -9.10
C CYS A 52 -10.96 8.19 -8.60
N HIS A 53 -11.43 7.24 -9.41
CA HIS A 53 -12.54 6.35 -9.09
C HIS A 53 -12.12 4.89 -8.87
N CYS A 54 -10.83 4.59 -9.03
CA CYS A 54 -10.28 3.25 -8.93
C CYS A 54 -9.52 3.08 -7.62
N LYS A 55 -9.62 1.90 -7.02
CA LYS A 55 -8.79 1.53 -5.86
C LYS A 55 -8.48 0.05 -5.86
N VAL A 56 -7.27 -0.27 -5.41
CA VAL A 56 -6.80 -1.62 -5.15
C VAL A 56 -6.26 -1.67 -3.74
N ARG A 57 -6.62 -2.73 -3.00
CA ARG A 57 -6.17 -2.94 -1.63
C ARG A 57 -5.47 -4.29 -1.51
N LEU A 58 -4.22 -4.26 -1.08
CA LEU A 58 -3.46 -5.41 -0.64
C LEU A 58 -3.52 -5.47 0.88
N HIS A 59 -3.98 -6.57 1.46
CA HIS A 59 -4.03 -6.75 2.90
C HIS A 59 -3.25 -8.02 3.29
N ARG A 60 -2.82 -8.10 4.56
CA ARG A 60 -2.28 -9.35 5.12
C ARG A 60 -3.43 -10.31 5.32
N SER A 61 -3.45 -11.40 4.58
CA SER A 61 -4.44 -12.46 4.73
C SER A 61 -4.30 -13.14 6.09
N HIS A 62 -5.37 -13.79 6.56
CA HIS A 62 -5.31 -14.66 7.72
C HIS A 62 -4.35 -15.86 7.53
N PHE A 63 -4.06 -16.20 6.28
CA PHE A 63 -3.10 -17.23 5.90
C PHE A 63 -1.66 -16.72 5.78
N ASP A 64 -1.44 -15.40 5.85
CA ASP A 64 -0.11 -14.80 5.78
C ASP A 64 0.43 -14.54 7.20
N THR A 65 1.65 -14.99 7.47
CA THR A 65 2.44 -14.51 8.60
C THR A 65 2.86 -13.04 8.37
N THR A 66 3.25 -12.35 9.45
CA THR A 66 3.81 -10.99 9.34
C THR A 66 5.06 -10.97 8.46
N GLY A 67 5.91 -12.00 8.53
CA GLY A 67 7.12 -12.12 7.70
C GLY A 67 6.80 -12.21 6.21
N GLU A 68 5.88 -13.11 5.83
CA GLU A 68 5.44 -13.24 4.43
C GLU A 68 4.80 -11.95 3.90
N PHE A 69 4.06 -11.22 4.74
CA PHE A 69 3.52 -9.93 4.34
C PHE A 69 4.62 -8.88 4.17
N ILE A 70 5.64 -8.85 5.02
CA ILE A 70 6.80 -7.96 4.84
C ILE A 70 7.47 -8.26 3.49
N GLU A 71 7.79 -9.52 3.20
CA GLU A 71 8.38 -9.94 1.93
C GLU A 71 7.51 -9.54 0.73
N LYS A 72 6.20 -9.76 0.82
CA LYS A 72 5.22 -9.37 -0.20
C LYS A 72 5.23 -7.85 -0.46
N THR A 73 5.29 -7.04 0.59
CA THR A 73 5.32 -5.57 0.48
C THR A 73 6.66 -5.05 -0.06
N GLN A 74 7.78 -5.69 0.29
CA GLN A 74 9.10 -5.39 -0.26
C GLN A 74 9.17 -5.73 -1.76
N LEU A 75 8.63 -6.88 -2.15
CA LEU A 75 8.53 -7.27 -3.55
C LEU A 75 7.68 -6.29 -4.35
N LEU A 76 6.52 -5.89 -3.83
CA LEU A 76 5.68 -4.86 -4.44
C LEU A 76 6.46 -3.55 -4.65
N ALA A 77 7.15 -3.06 -3.63
CA ALA A 77 7.93 -1.83 -3.73
C ALA A 77 9.03 -1.94 -4.79
N LYS A 78 9.74 -3.07 -4.84
CA LYS A 78 10.75 -3.32 -5.89
C LYS A 78 10.13 -3.32 -7.29
N THR A 79 9.03 -4.05 -7.48
CA THR A 79 8.36 -4.14 -8.79
C THR A 79 7.84 -2.78 -9.27
N LEU A 80 7.34 -1.93 -8.36
CA LEU A 80 6.93 -0.57 -8.70
C LEU A 80 8.13 0.28 -9.16
N ASN A 81 9.29 0.16 -8.50
CA ASN A 81 10.51 0.84 -8.93
C ASN A 81 10.98 0.34 -10.30
N ASP A 82 11.02 -0.98 -10.51
CA ASP A 82 11.40 -1.58 -11.79
C ASP A 82 10.49 -1.05 -12.93
N PHE A 83 9.18 -0.93 -12.68
CA PHE A 83 8.24 -0.37 -13.65
C PHE A 83 8.45 1.12 -13.93
N ALA A 84 8.69 1.92 -12.88
CA ALA A 84 8.99 3.34 -13.02
C ALA A 84 10.29 3.57 -13.84
N GLU A 85 11.33 2.80 -13.57
CA GLU A 85 12.58 2.83 -14.34
C GLU A 85 12.33 2.50 -15.82
N TYR A 86 11.53 1.48 -16.10
CA TYR A 86 11.16 1.13 -17.48
C TYR A 86 10.46 2.30 -18.20
N LEU A 87 9.50 2.97 -17.56
CA LEU A 87 8.82 4.15 -18.13
C LEU A 87 9.79 5.31 -18.39
N ILE A 88 10.74 5.57 -17.47
CA ILE A 88 11.79 6.59 -17.66
C ILE A 88 12.63 6.28 -18.92
N GLN A 89 12.99 5.00 -19.13
CA GLN A 89 13.75 4.61 -20.32
C GLN A 89 12.96 4.80 -21.62
N ILE A 90 11.63 4.66 -21.60
CA ILE A 90 10.78 4.97 -22.74
C ILE A 90 10.83 6.47 -23.06
N GLU A 91 10.65 7.32 -22.06
CA GLU A 91 10.66 8.78 -22.22
C GLU A 91 11.99 9.29 -22.77
N LEU A 92 13.12 8.79 -22.24
CA LEU A 92 14.45 9.15 -22.73
C LEU A 92 14.67 8.75 -24.19
N LYS A 93 14.15 7.58 -24.61
CA LYS A 93 14.25 7.16 -26.02
C LYS A 93 13.40 8.03 -26.94
N ASN A 94 12.25 8.49 -26.48
CA ASN A 94 11.37 9.36 -27.26
C ASN A 94 11.94 10.77 -27.40
N ALA A 95 12.62 11.29 -26.38
CA ALA A 95 13.26 12.61 -26.43
C ALA A 95 14.49 12.71 -27.37
N ASN A 96 15.09 11.56 -27.72
CA ASN A 96 16.26 11.46 -28.59
C ASN A 96 15.92 11.07 -30.05
N LYS A 97 14.64 11.03 -30.39
CA LYS A 97 14.13 10.84 -31.76
C LYS A 97 13.68 12.17 -32.34
#